data_AF-A0A8S4QSN0-F1
#
_entry.id   AF-A0A8S4QSN0-F1
#
_cell.length_a   1.000
_cell.length_b   1.000
_cell.length_c   1.000
_cell.angle_alpha   90.00
_cell.angle_beta   90.00
_cell.angle_gamma   90.00
#
_symmetry.space_group_name_H-M   'P 1'
#
loop_
_entity.id
_entity.type
_entity.pdbx_description
1 polymer ?
#
loop_
_entity_poly.entity_id
_entity_poly.type
_entity_poly.pdbx_seq_one_letter_code
_entity_poly.pdbx_strand_id
1 'polypeptide(L)'
;MTGLINYLHISTIRFHPNLILGGTYSGQIVLWDNRVQKRTPIQRTPLSSLAHTHPVYCLSVVGSQNAHNLISVSTDGRMCSWSLDMLSQPQETLDLHHRQNKAVAVTCMAFPHADVNNFVLGSEDGNIYT
;
A
#
# COMPACT_ATOMS: atom_id res chain seq x y z
N MET A 1 -4.54 -27.19 8.72
CA MET A 1 -3.82 -26.01 9.25
C MET A 1 -3.91 -24.90 8.23
N THR A 2 -5.03 -24.16 8.24
CA THR A 2 -5.20 -22.94 7.45
C THR A 2 -4.35 -21.87 8.11
N GLY A 3 -3.13 -21.65 7.59
CA GLY A 3 -2.29 -20.54 8.01
C GLY A 3 -3.07 -19.25 7.78
N LEU A 4 -3.54 -18.64 8.87
CA LEU A 4 -4.11 -17.31 8.86
C LEU A 4 -3.02 -16.37 8.37
N ILE A 5 -3.02 -16.10 7.06
CA ILE A 5 -2.28 -14.98 6.53
C ILE A 5 -3.03 -13.76 7.07
N ASN A 6 -2.47 -13.15 8.12
CA ASN A 6 -3.04 -11.96 8.74
C ASN A 6 -2.88 -10.79 7.75
N TYR A 7 -3.87 -10.65 6.86
CA TYR A 7 -4.04 -9.48 6.02
C TYR A 7 -4.56 -8.36 6.89
N LEU A 8 -3.81 -7.26 6.96
CA LEU A 8 -4.23 -6.07 7.69
C LEU A 8 -5.19 -5.21 6.88
N HIS A 9 -4.93 -5.12 5.58
CA HIS A 9 -5.72 -4.31 4.68
C HIS A 9 -5.84 -4.99 3.33
N ILE A 10 -7.03 -4.94 2.75
CA ILE A 10 -7.33 -5.47 1.43
C ILE A 10 -7.92 -4.32 0.61
N SER A 11 -7.35 -4.08 -0.56
CA SER A 11 -7.86 -3.08 -1.50
C SER A 11 -8.10 -3.71 -2.86
N THR A 12 -9.18 -3.27 -3.51
CA THR A 12 -9.48 -3.68 -4.89
C THR A 12 -9.00 -2.63 -5.86
N ILE A 13 -8.64 -3.06 -7.06
CA ILE A 13 -8.20 -2.15 -8.12
C ILE A 13 -9.45 -1.72 -8.89
N ARG A 14 -9.86 -0.46 -8.75
CA ARG A 14 -11.09 0.06 -9.38
C ARG A 14 -11.17 -0.19 -10.89
N PHE A 15 -10.02 -0.21 -11.56
CA PHE A 15 -9.91 -0.47 -13.00
C PHE A 15 -9.86 -1.95 -13.38
N HIS A 16 -9.53 -2.83 -12.43
CA HIS A 16 -9.39 -4.26 -12.64
C HIS A 16 -10.11 -5.02 -11.53
N PRO A 17 -11.43 -5.26 -11.64
CA PRO A 17 -12.23 -5.87 -10.57
C PRO A 17 -11.78 -7.29 -10.20
N ASN A 18 -11.03 -7.94 -11.08
CA ASN A 18 -10.45 -9.25 -10.82
C ASN A 18 -9.13 -9.19 -10.03
N LEU A 19 -8.46 -8.04 -9.98
CA LEU A 19 -7.22 -7.87 -9.25
C LEU A 19 -7.50 -7.39 -7.83
N ILE A 20 -6.94 -8.11 -6.86
CA ILE A 20 -7.08 -7.86 -5.43
C ILE A 20 -5.68 -7.68 -4.85
N LEU A 21 -5.50 -6.65 -4.05
CA LEU A 21 -4.27 -6.37 -3.34
C LEU A 21 -4.47 -6.58 -1.85
N GLY A 22 -3.49 -7.21 -1.20
CA GLY A 22 -3.49 -7.46 0.24
C GLY A 22 -2.18 -7.01 0.87
N GLY A 23 -2.26 -6.33 2.00
CA GLY A 23 -1.11 -5.94 2.83
C GLY A 23 -0.97 -6.89 4.00
N THR A 24 0.24 -7.36 4.26
CA THR A 24 0.54 -8.22 5.40
C THR A 24 1.12 -7.42 6.56
N TYR A 25 1.05 -8.02 7.75
CA TYR A 25 1.69 -7.46 8.95
C TYR A 25 3.21 -7.32 8.82
N SER A 26 3.85 -8.13 7.97
CA SER A 26 5.30 -8.06 7.77
C SER A 26 5.75 -6.90 6.89
N GLY A 27 4.85 -6.20 6.20
CA GLY A 27 5.24 -5.21 5.17
C GLY A 27 5.23 -5.76 3.74
N GLN A 28 4.80 -7.01 3.55
CA GLN A 28 4.62 -7.55 2.20
C GLN A 28 3.28 -7.12 1.63
N ILE A 29 3.28 -6.88 0.33
CA ILE A 29 2.09 -6.64 -0.46
C ILE A 29 1.94 -7.83 -1.38
N VAL A 30 0.74 -8.40 -1.42
CA VAL A 30 0.41 -9.53 -2.28
C VAL A 30 -0.62 -9.09 -3.31
N LEU A 31 -0.44 -9.54 -4.54
CA LEU A 31 -1.38 -9.34 -5.64
C LEU A 31 -2.00 -10.68 -6.02
N TRP A 32 -3.33 -10.69 -6.01
CA TRP A 32 -4.18 -11.83 -6.34
C TRP A 32 -5.00 -11.48 -7.59
N ASP A 33 -5.16 -12.42 -8.52
CA ASP A 33 -6.14 -12.30 -9.61
C ASP A 33 -7.19 -13.38 -9.43
N ASN A 34 -8.45 -12.96 -9.31
CA ASN A 34 -9.61 -13.82 -9.16
C ASN A 34 -9.87 -14.69 -10.41
N ARG A 35 -9.34 -14.31 -11.59
CA ARG A 35 -9.43 -15.12 -12.82
C ARG A 35 -8.54 -16.35 -12.74
N VAL A 36 -7.46 -16.28 -11.98
CA VAL A 36 -6.53 -17.39 -11.79
C VAL A 36 -7.03 -18.20 -10.60
N GLN A 37 -7.59 -19.39 -10.85
CA GLN A 37 -7.98 -20.34 -9.78
C GLN A 37 -6.76 -20.96 -9.08
N LYS A 38 -5.78 -20.15 -8.69
CA LYS A 38 -4.67 -20.55 -7.84
C LYS A 38 -4.87 -19.95 -6.47
N ARG A 39 -4.70 -20.77 -5.43
CA ARG A 39 -4.68 -20.31 -4.03
C ARG A 39 -3.41 -19.55 -3.65
N THR A 40 -2.49 -19.37 -4.61
CA THR A 40 -1.22 -18.68 -4.40
C THR A 40 -1.29 -17.28 -4.99
N PRO A 41 -0.74 -16.26 -4.31
CA PRO A 41 -0.57 -14.94 -4.89
C PRO A 41 0.18 -15.03 -6.22
N ILE A 42 -0.22 -14.22 -7.20
CA ILE A 42 0.47 -14.09 -8.48
C ILE A 42 1.82 -13.43 -8.26
N GLN A 43 1.81 -12.38 -7.44
CA GLN A 43 2.98 -11.58 -7.17
C GLN A 43 2.99 -11.17 -5.71
N ARG A 44 4.19 -11.05 -5.15
CA ARG A 44 4.41 -10.58 -3.79
C ARG A 44 5.61 -9.65 -3.82
N THR A 45 5.53 -8.55 -3.10
CA THR A 45 6.68 -7.66 -2.93
C THR A 45 7.70 -8.31 -1.98
N PRO A 46 9.01 -8.13 -2.24
CA PRO A 46 10.03 -8.59 -1.31
C PRO A 46 10.04 -7.70 -0.05
N LEU A 47 10.38 -8.32 1.08
CA LEU A 47 10.73 -7.58 2.29
C LEU A 47 12.12 -7.02 2.11
N SER A 48 12.21 -5.72 1.93
CA SER A 48 13.48 -5.00 1.78
C SER A 48 13.45 -3.75 2.64
N SER A 49 14.63 -3.23 3.00
CA SER A 49 14.77 -1.96 3.72
C SER A 49 14.25 -0.75 2.92
N LEU A 50 14.15 -0.89 1.60
CA LEU A 50 13.53 0.08 0.69
C LEU A 50 12.00 -0.01 0.69
N ALA A 51 11.46 -1.16 1.08
CA ALA A 51 10.05 -1.43 1.18
C ALA A 51 9.54 -1.18 2.61
N HIS A 52 8.38 -1.73 2.93
CA HIS A 52 7.84 -1.72 4.28
C HIS A 52 8.52 -2.78 5.14
N THR A 53 9.03 -2.34 6.28
CA THR A 53 9.49 -3.21 7.38
C THR A 53 8.43 -3.35 8.47
N HIS A 54 7.40 -2.52 8.40
CA HIS A 54 6.31 -2.42 9.35
C HIS A 54 4.98 -2.86 8.73
N PRO A 55 3.95 -3.08 9.56
CA PRO A 55 2.66 -3.52 9.07
C PRO A 55 2.00 -2.49 8.16
N VAL A 56 1.51 -2.91 7.00
CA VAL A 56 0.83 -2.03 6.03
C VAL A 56 -0.63 -1.86 6.44
N TYR A 57 -1.02 -0.66 6.87
CA TYR A 57 -2.39 -0.36 7.31
C TYR A 57 -3.27 0.15 6.18
N CYS A 58 -2.69 0.84 5.20
CA CYS A 58 -3.43 1.42 4.10
C CYS A 58 -2.82 0.99 2.77
N LEU A 59 -3.70 0.56 1.86
CA LEU A 59 -3.37 0.25 0.47
C LEU A 59 -4.41 0.89 -0.42
N SER A 60 -3.96 1.64 -1.42
CA SER A 60 -4.85 2.27 -2.40
C SER A 60 -4.17 2.35 -3.76
N VAL A 61 -4.90 2.07 -4.83
CA VAL A 61 -4.40 2.23 -6.19
C VAL A 61 -4.85 3.58 -6.73
N VAL A 62 -3.90 4.35 -7.22
CA VAL A 62 -4.06 5.72 -7.73
C VAL A 62 -3.63 5.79 -9.19
N GLY A 63 -4.19 6.75 -9.92
CA GLY A 63 -3.90 6.94 -11.35
C GLY A 63 -5.02 6.47 -12.28
N SER A 64 -4.65 6.15 -13.52
CA SER A 64 -5.55 5.79 -14.62
C SER A 64 -5.39 4.32 -15.03
N GLN A 65 -6.28 3.81 -15.88
CA GLN A 65 -6.21 2.43 -16.37
C GLN A 65 -4.84 2.08 -16.99
N ASN A 66 -4.24 3.02 -17.73
CA ASN A 66 -2.96 2.81 -18.42
C ASN A 66 -1.74 3.25 -17.60
N ALA A 67 -1.94 4.05 -16.54
CA ALA A 67 -0.88 4.54 -15.67
C ALA A 67 -1.39 4.57 -14.24
N HIS A 68 -1.29 3.43 -13.57
CA HIS A 68 -1.74 3.24 -12.19
C HIS A 68 -0.56 2.86 -11.31
N ASN A 69 -0.52 3.47 -10.13
CA ASN A 69 0.44 3.19 -9.09
C ASN A 69 -0.31 2.69 -7.86
N LEU A 70 0.27 1.72 -7.17
CA LEU A 70 -0.21 1.24 -5.89
C LEU A 70 0.51 1.99 -4.80
N ILE A 71 -0.23 2.74 -3.99
CA ILE A 71 0.30 3.36 -2.79
C ILE A 71 0.01 2.48 -1.59
N SER A 72 1.03 2.32 -0.77
CA SER A 72 1.01 1.55 0.46
C SER A 72 1.58 2.39 1.59
N VAL A 73 0.95 2.34 2.76
CA VAL A 73 1.41 3.10 3.92
C VAL A 73 1.49 2.18 5.14
N SER A 74 2.61 2.27 5.84
CA SER A 74 2.88 1.54 7.08
C SER A 74 2.72 2.43 8.32
N THR A 75 2.62 1.79 9.48
CA THR A 75 2.43 2.46 10.78
C THR A 75 3.57 3.35 11.22
N ASP A 76 4.74 3.22 10.61
CA ASP A 76 5.91 4.06 10.89
C ASP A 76 5.89 5.37 10.10
N GLY A 77 4.84 5.63 9.31
CA GLY A 77 4.76 6.79 8.44
C GLY A 77 5.54 6.63 7.15
N ARG A 78 6.02 5.42 6.82
CA ARG A 78 6.59 5.17 5.51
C ARG A 78 5.48 4.93 4.49
N MET A 79 5.54 5.67 3.40
CA MET A 79 4.68 5.53 2.23
C MET A 79 5.52 5.00 1.07
N CYS A 80 5.08 3.92 0.44
CA CYS A 80 5.75 3.37 -0.74
C CYS A 80 4.78 3.33 -1.91
N SER A 81 5.24 3.86 -3.04
CA SER A 81 4.59 3.76 -4.36
C SER A 81 5.16 2.57 -5.11
N TRP A 82 4.27 1.72 -5.62
CA TRP A 82 4.59 0.49 -6.33
C TRP A 82 3.94 0.51 -7.70
N SER A 83 4.62 -0.01 -8.71
CA SER A 83 3.97 -0.29 -9.99
C SER A 83 3.40 -1.70 -9.97
N LEU A 84 2.18 -1.90 -10.50
CA LEU A 84 1.62 -3.25 -10.64
C LEU A 84 2.42 -4.11 -11.62
N ASP A 85 3.08 -3.49 -12.61
CA ASP A 85 3.94 -4.20 -13.55
C ASP A 85 5.24 -4.66 -12.88
N MET A 86 5.74 -3.87 -11.92
CA MET A 86 7.02 -4.12 -11.24
C MET A 86 6.88 -4.04 -9.71
N LEU A 87 6.25 -5.07 -9.11
CA LEU A 87 6.19 -5.24 -7.65
C LEU A 87 7.49 -5.78 -7.04
N SER A 88 8.58 -5.90 -7.81
CA SER A 88 9.88 -6.34 -7.28
C SER A 88 10.54 -5.27 -6.40
N GLN A 89 10.25 -4.00 -6.64
CA GLN A 89 10.79 -2.88 -5.86
C GLN A 89 9.81 -1.71 -5.88
N PRO A 90 9.76 -0.90 -4.80
CA PRO A 90 8.97 0.32 -4.83
C PRO A 90 9.59 1.28 -5.85
N GLN A 91 8.75 1.99 -6.61
CA GLN A 91 9.21 3.06 -7.50
C GLN A 91 9.69 4.25 -6.68
N GLU A 92 8.93 4.59 -5.65
CA GLU A 92 9.24 5.69 -4.73
C GLU A 92 8.92 5.29 -3.30
N THR A 93 9.78 5.69 -2.38
CA THR A 93 9.57 5.54 -0.94
C THR A 93 9.68 6.91 -0.31
N LEU A 94 8.65 7.29 0.44
CA LEU A 94 8.48 8.59 1.06
C LEU A 94 8.27 8.38 2.56
N ASP A 95 9.19 8.91 3.35
CA ASP A 95 9.10 8.84 4.81
C ASP A 95 8.36 10.08 5.33
N LEU A 96 7.15 9.89 5.86
CA LEU A 96 6.32 10.94 6.44
C LEU A 96 6.81 11.25 7.85
N HIS A 97 7.70 12.23 7.94
CA HIS A 97 8.20 12.73 9.22
C HIS A 97 7.49 14.03 9.60
N HIS A 98 7.02 14.11 10.85
CA HIS A 98 6.58 15.37 11.41
C HIS A 98 7.78 16.27 11.72
N ARG A 99 7.57 17.59 11.81
CA ARG A 99 8.60 18.62 12.12
C ARG A 99 9.46 18.36 13.38
N GLN A 100 9.12 17.37 14.20
CA GLN A 100 9.87 16.95 15.39
C GLN A 100 10.57 15.59 15.24
N ASN A 101 10.79 15.10 14.01
CA ASN A 101 11.47 13.83 13.71
C ASN A 101 10.78 12.60 14.35
N LYS A 102 9.48 12.72 14.63
CA LYS A 102 8.62 11.64 15.10
C LYS A 102 7.95 11.00 13.89
N ALA A 103 8.03 9.66 13.82
CA ALA A 103 7.28 8.86 12.86
C ALA A 103 5.79 9.17 13.01
N VAL A 104 5.13 9.53 11.91
CA VAL A 104 3.69 9.79 11.91
C VAL A 104 2.98 8.47 11.67
N ALA A 105 2.32 7.95 12.70
CA ALA A 105 1.51 6.74 12.54
C ALA A 105 0.27 7.06 11.70
N VAL A 106 0.31 6.71 10.41
CA VAL A 106 -0.82 6.92 9.50
C VAL A 106 -1.83 5.80 9.68
N THR A 107 -3.08 6.18 9.93
CA THR A 107 -4.22 5.26 10.09
C THR A 107 -5.09 5.19 8.84
N CYS A 108 -5.19 6.30 8.10
CA CYS A 108 -5.96 6.37 6.87
C CYS A 108 -5.28 7.27 5.82
N MET A 109 -5.54 6.98 4.55
CA MET A 109 -5.04 7.76 3.43
C MET A 109 -6.13 7.90 2.37
N ALA A 110 -6.25 9.08 1.78
CA ALA A 110 -7.19 9.38 0.70
C ALA A 110 -6.52 10.20 -0.41
N PHE A 111 -6.85 9.88 -1.66
CA PHE A 111 -6.40 10.63 -2.82
C PHE A 111 -7.58 11.39 -3.46
N PRO A 112 -7.45 12.69 -3.76
CA PRO A 112 -8.40 13.39 -4.60
C PRO A 112 -8.40 12.79 -6.01
N HIS A 113 -9.56 12.72 -6.64
CA HIS A 113 -9.76 12.11 -7.97
C HIS A 113 -8.94 12.76 -9.11
N ALA A 114 -8.37 13.95 -8.90
CA ALA A 114 -7.71 14.73 -9.94
C ALA A 114 -6.18 14.79 -9.83
N ASP A 115 -5.60 14.44 -8.68
CA ASP A 115 -4.16 14.57 -8.45
C ASP A 115 -3.62 13.38 -7.67
N VAL A 116 -2.70 12.64 -8.29
CA VAL A 116 -1.97 11.54 -7.64
C VAL A 116 -0.89 12.08 -6.68
N ASN A 117 -0.44 13.32 -6.91
CA ASN A 117 0.58 13.99 -6.10
C ASN A 117 0.01 14.65 -4.83
N ASN A 118 -1.30 14.94 -4.80
CA ASN A 118 -1.95 15.47 -3.62
C ASN A 118 -2.61 14.31 -2.88
N PHE A 119 -2.24 14.10 -1.62
CA PHE A 119 -2.83 13.04 -0.83
C PHE A 119 -3.04 13.50 0.59
N VAL A 120 -4.10 12.98 1.19
CA VAL A 120 -4.50 13.32 2.54
C VAL A 120 -4.23 12.12 3.42
N LEU A 121 -3.50 12.32 4.51
CA LEU A 121 -3.13 11.28 5.47
C LEU A 121 -3.71 11.65 6.83
N GLY A 122 -4.48 10.75 7.42
CA GLY A 122 -4.89 10.84 8.80
C GLY A 122 -3.87 10.14 9.69
N SER A 123 -3.36 10.84 10.70
CA SER A 123 -2.53 10.25 11.72
C SER A 123 -3.34 9.73 12.91
N GLU A 124 -2.77 8.80 13.66
CA GLU A 124 -3.34 8.31 14.92
C GLU A 124 -3.50 9.43 15.96
N ASP A 125 -2.65 10.46 15.92
CA ASP A 125 -2.76 11.66 16.77
C ASP A 125 -4.00 12.54 16.47
N GLY A 126 -4.81 12.19 15.47
CA GLY A 126 -6.00 12.96 15.06
C GLY A 126 -5.68 14.16 14.17
N ASN A 127 -4.44 14.30 13.69
CA ASN A 127 -4.05 15.32 12.74
C ASN A 127 -4.21 14.82 11.29
N ILE A 128 -4.56 15.73 10.40
CA ILE A 128 -4.66 15.46 8.97
C ILE A 128 -3.51 16.19 8.27
N TYR A 129 -2.76 15.47 7.45
CA TYR A 129 -1.67 15.97 6.62
C TYR A 129 -2.12 15.98 5.16
N THR A 130 -1.72 17.01 4.41
CA THR A 130 -2.07 17.23 3.00
C THR A 130 -0.87 17.69 2.22
#